data_AF-A0A6I1KK27-F1
#
_entry.id   AF-A0A6I1KK27-F1
#
_cell.length_a   1.000
_cell.length_b   1.000
_cell.length_c   1.000
_cell.angle_alpha   90.00
_cell.angle_beta   90.00
_cell.angle_gamma   90.00
#
_symmetry.space_group_name_H-M   'P 1'
#
loop_
_entity.id
_entity.type
_entity.pdbx_description
1 polymer ?
#
loop_
_entity_poly.entity_id
_entity_poly.type
_entity_poly.pdbx_seq_one_letter_code
_entity_poly.pdbx_strand_id
1 'polypeptide(L)' 'MPEYRRLIGKNTWHWHKYCSHWPESKFSSLILPSGEPFGDLCSECRVKELIVQFNDMGNK' A
#
# COMPACT_ATOMS: atom_id res chain seq x y z
N MET A 1 -5.23 -9.47 -4.93
CA MET A 1 -5.65 -8.09 -4.60
C MET A 1 -4.71 -7.57 -3.54
N PRO A 2 -4.15 -6.35 -3.68
CA PRO A 2 -3.28 -5.76 -2.67
C PRO A 2 -4.04 -5.48 -1.36
N GLU A 3 -3.44 -5.86 -0.24
CA GLU A 3 -3.89 -5.49 1.10
C GLU A 3 -3.11 -4.26 1.55
N TYR A 4 -3.83 -3.18 1.86
CA TYR A 4 -3.31 -1.97 2.46
C TYR A 4 -3.59 -2.00 3.95
N ARG A 5 -2.64 -1.56 4.77
CA ARG A 5 -2.77 -1.39 6.22
C ARG A 5 -2.36 0.01 6.61
N ARG A 6 -3.04 0.58 7.59
CA ARG A 6 -2.68 1.84 8.24
C ARG A 6 -2.90 1.74 9.73
N LEU A 7 -2.12 2.46 10.54
CA LEU A 7 -2.43 2.59 11.96
C LEU A 7 -3.75 3.34 12.16
N ILE A 8 -4.57 2.89 13.11
CA ILE A 8 -5.81 3.57 13.46
C ILE A 8 -5.49 5.00 13.92
N GLY A 9 -6.13 6.00 13.32
CA GLY A 9 -5.87 7.42 13.58
C GLY A 9 -4.72 8.03 12.77
N LYS A 10 -4.10 7.28 11.86
CA LYS A 10 -3.16 7.80 10.86
C LYS A 10 -3.80 7.76 9.48
N ASN A 11 -3.39 8.69 8.60
CA ASN A 11 -3.86 8.75 7.22
C ASN A 11 -2.90 8.07 6.23
N THR A 12 -1.82 7.47 6.73
CA THR A 12 -0.78 6.86 5.90
C THR A 12 -1.01 5.36 5.72
N TRP A 13 -1.05 4.90 4.47
CA TRP A 13 -1.23 3.52 4.08
C TRP A 13 0.09 2.84 3.71
N HIS A 14 0.17 1.55 4.01
CA HIS A 14 1.27 0.65 3.73
C HIS A 14 0.69 -0.60 3.09
N TRP A 15 1.17 -1.02 1.92
CA TRP A 15 0.68 -2.25 1.26
C TRP A 15 1.73 -3.36 1.21
N HIS A 16 2.99 -3.00 1.46
CA HIS A 16 4.11 -3.91 1.42
C HIS A 16 4.50 -4.34 2.83
N LYS A 17 4.42 -5.65 3.12
CA LYS A 17 4.77 -6.23 4.42
C LYS A 17 6.22 -6.01 4.87
N TYR A 18 7.12 -5.67 3.95
CA TYR A 18 8.50 -5.31 4.28
C TYR A 18 8.73 -3.79 4.33
N CYS A 19 7.67 -2.98 4.36
CA CYS A 19 7.80 -1.57 4.70
C CYS A 19 8.26 -1.46 6.15
N SER A 20 9.22 -0.58 6.43
CA SER A 20 9.77 -0.39 7.78
C SER A 20 8.70 0.13 8.77
N HIS A 21 7.64 0.72 8.23
CA HIS A 21 6.50 1.24 8.98
C HIS A 21 5.26 0.35 8.90
N TRP A 22 5.42 -0.91 8.45
CA TRP A 22 4.30 -1.84 8.38
C TRP A 22 3.66 -2.05 9.75
N PRO A 23 2.36 -1.76 9.92
CA PRO A 23 1.74 -1.88 11.22
C PRO A 23 1.38 -3.34 11.52
N GLU A 24 1.95 -3.86 12.61
CA GLU A 24 1.71 -5.23 13.09
C GLU A 24 0.52 -5.34 14.04
N SER A 25 0.07 -4.23 14.62
CA SER A 25 -1.05 -4.18 15.57
C SER A 25 -1.79 -2.85 15.52
N LYS A 26 -3.07 -2.85 15.92
CA LYS A 26 -3.95 -1.65 15.94
C LYS A 26 -4.02 -0.93 14.59
N PHE A 27 -4.16 -1.70 13.52
CA PHE A 27 -4.27 -1.20 12.16
C PHE A 27 -5.68 -1.41 11.60
N SER A 28 -6.05 -0.55 10.65
CA SER A 28 -7.13 -0.81 9.71
C SER A 28 -6.53 -1.40 8.44
N SER A 29 -7.11 -2.48 7.93
CA SER A 29 -6.79 -3.03 6.62
C SER A 29 -7.87 -2.69 5.59
N LEU A 30 -7.45 -2.57 4.33
CA LEU A 30 -8.32 -2.35 3.18
C LEU A 30 -7.80 -3.21 2.04
N ILE A 31 -8.68 -4.01 1.45
CA ILE A 31 -8.37 -4.80 0.26
C ILE A 31 -9.01 -4.08 -0.92
N LEU A 32 -8.21 -3.63 -1.88
CA LEU A 32 -8.72 -2.97 -3.09
C LEU A 32 -8.49 -3.88 -4.31
N PRO A 33 -9.50 -4.04 -5.19
CA PRO A 33 -9.34 -4.80 -6.42
C PRO A 33 -8.44 -4.08 -7.43
N SER A 34 -8.42 -2.75 -7.42
CA SER A 34 -7.57 -1.89 -8.25
C SER A 34 -7.48 -0.49 -7.61
N GLY A 35 -6.37 0.21 -7.87
CA GLY A 35 -6.14 1.59 -7.42
C GLY A 35 -5.51 1.75 -6.03
N GLU A 36 -5.37 3.01 -5.65
CA GLU A 36 -4.80 3.46 -4.37
C GLU A 36 -5.90 3.73 -3.32
N PRO A 37 -5.62 3.49 -2.03
CA PRO A 37 -6.56 3.81 -0.95
C PRO A 37 -6.67 5.31 -0.74
N PHE A 38 -7.84 5.77 -0.28
CA PHE A 38 -8.03 7.17 0.11
C PHE A 38 -7.10 7.53 1.29
N GLY A 39 -6.10 8.37 1.03
CA GLY A 39 -5.09 8.82 2.00
C GLY A 39 -3.69 8.90 1.37
N ASP A 40 -2.67 9.08 2.20
CA ASP A 40 -1.28 9.14 1.74
C ASP A 40 -0.67 7.74 1.74
N LEU A 41 0.03 7.36 0.68
CA LEU A 41 0.89 6.18 0.72
C LEU A 41 2.23 6.53 1.34
N CYS A 42 2.74 5.63 2.18
CA CYS A 42 4.12 5.71 2.65
C CYS A 42 5.08 5.77 1.47
N SER A 43 6.11 6.62 1.54
CA SER A 43 7.07 6.83 0.44
C SER A 43 7.71 5.53 -0.05
N GLU A 44 8.07 4.61 0.86
CA GLU A 44 8.61 3.28 0.50
C GLU A 44 7.61 2.46 -0.33
N CYS A 45 6.35 2.48 0.11
CA CYS A 45 5.26 1.78 -0.56
C CYS A 45 4.91 2.42 -1.91
N ARG A 46 4.96 3.75 -2.01
CA ARG A 46 4.70 4.50 -3.25
C ARG A 46 5.71 4.15 -4.34
N VAL A 47 7.00 4.10 -4.00
CA VAL A 47 8.06 3.71 -4.97
C VAL A 47 7.83 2.29 -5.49
N LYS A 48 7.49 1.35 -4.60
CA LYS A 48 7.20 -0.04 -5.02
C LYS A 48 5.91 -0.15 -5.84
N GLU A 49 4.90 0.64 -5.52
CA GLU A 49 3.64 0.62 -6.27
C GLU A 49 3.86 1.08 -7.70
N LEU A 50 4.65 2.15 -7.89
CA LEU A 50 5.10 2.58 -9.21
C LEU A 50 5.83 1.42 -9.91
N ILE A 51 6.76 0.74 -9.26
CA ILE A 51 7.44 -0.41 -9.91
C ILE A 51 6.45 -1.51 -10.32
N VAL A 52 5.46 -1.84 -9.48
CA VAL A 52 4.47 -2.89 -9.78
C VAL A 52 3.52 -2.48 -10.90
N GLN A 53 2.98 -1.25 -10.90
CA GLN A 53 2.09 -0.77 -11.95
C GLN A 53 2.79 -0.68 -13.31
N PHE A 54 4.08 -0.30 -13.34
CA PHE A 54 4.85 -0.26 -14.57
C PHE A 54 5.19 -1.66 -15.11
N ASN A 55 5.43 -2.64 -14.23
CA ASN A 55 5.69 -4.02 -14.65
C ASN A 55 4.43 -4.72 -15.19
N ASP A 56 3.23 -4.33 -14.75
CA ASP A 56 1.97 -4.86 -15.28
C ASP A 56 1.64 -4.32 -16.69
N MET A 57 2.10 -3.10 -17.02
CA MET A 57 1.98 -2.53 -18.38
C MET A 57 2.95 -3.14 -19.41
N GLY A 58 3.88 -4.00 -19.00
CA GLY A 58 4.84 -4.67 -19.88
C GLY A 58 4.34 -5.98 -20.50
N ASN A 59 3.09 -6.37 -20.27
CA ASN A 59 2.51 -7.62 -20.74
C ASN A 59 1.30 -7.39 -21.66
N LYS A 60 1.46 -6.52 -22.67
CA LYS A 60 0.48 -6.35 -23.74
C LYS A 60 1.14 -6.35 -25.11
#